data_AF-A0A359H3X0-F1
#
_entry.id   AF-A0A359H3X0-F1
#
_cell.length_a   1.000
_cell.length_b   1.000
_cell.length_c   1.000
_cell.angle_alpha   90.00
_cell.angle_beta   90.00
_cell.angle_gamma   90.00
#
_symmetry.space_group_name_H-M   'P 1'
#
loop_
_entity.id
_entity.type
_entity.pdbx_description
1 polymer ?
#
loop_
_entity_poly.entity_id
_entity_poly.type
_entity_poly.pdbx_seq_one_letter_code
_entity_poly.pdbx_strand_id
1 'polypeptide(L)'
;MMQIIIDESLKRIAPDIALGVVFGKVHVTSHDELLWGYINDHINSIKSTRTLEDISNLPEVKALKNVYKQLGKDPSRYRGSQEALLRRIVQNKGLYKINTIVDLNNLISIKSLHSVGTYDISQLQPPIMFRIGLPGEFYKGIGKELINIENLPVFADQNGPFGSPTSDSERAMITTSSENIMIVII
;
A
#
# COMPACT_ATOMS: atom_id res chain seq x y z
N MET A 1 -18.28 -14.53 2.80
CA MET A 1 -17.64 -13.38 3.48
C MET A 1 -16.14 -13.54 3.31
N MET A 2 -15.42 -12.49 2.95
CA MET A 2 -13.97 -12.57 2.75
C MET A 2 -13.27 -12.62 4.11
N GLN A 3 -12.61 -13.73 4.42
CA GLN A 3 -11.87 -13.88 5.67
C GLN A 3 -10.47 -13.30 5.51
N ILE A 4 -10.12 -12.32 6.35
CA ILE A 4 -8.81 -11.69 6.40
C ILE A 4 -8.23 -11.91 7.79
N ILE A 5 -7.02 -12.47 7.86
CA ILE A 5 -6.38 -12.87 9.10
C ILE A 5 -4.99 -12.26 9.14
N ILE A 6 -4.65 -11.60 10.24
CA ILE A 6 -3.27 -11.21 10.52
C ILE A 6 -2.58 -12.40 11.18
N ASP A 7 -1.50 -12.88 10.59
CA ASP A 7 -0.76 -14.02 11.09
C ASP A 7 -0.12 -13.71 12.46
N GLU A 8 -0.16 -14.69 13.37
CA GLU A 8 0.40 -14.55 14.71
C GLU A 8 1.91 -14.28 14.69
N SER A 9 2.64 -14.74 13.68
CA SER A 9 4.06 -14.39 13.52
C SER A 9 4.27 -12.90 13.32
N LEU A 10 3.36 -12.24 12.59
CA LEU A 10 3.43 -10.81 12.34
C LEU A 10 3.01 -10.03 13.60
N LYS A 11 1.95 -10.47 14.30
CA LYS A 11 1.54 -9.87 15.58
C LYS A 11 2.61 -9.96 16.67
N ARG A 12 3.40 -11.04 16.71
CA ARG A 12 4.53 -11.14 17.66
C ARG A 12 5.56 -10.02 17.47
N ILE A 13 5.74 -9.54 16.24
CA ILE A 13 6.71 -8.49 15.89
C ILE A 13 6.08 -7.10 15.99
N ALA A 14 4.81 -6.99 15.63
CA ALA A 14 4.01 -5.77 15.66
C ALA A 14 2.70 -6.04 16.41
N PRO A 15 2.69 -6.02 17.76
CA PRO A 15 1.51 -6.38 18.56
C PRO A 15 0.30 -5.49 18.29
N ASP A 16 0.54 -4.22 17.98
CA ASP A 16 -0.50 -3.22 17.73
C ASP A 16 -0.94 -3.16 16.26
N ILE A 17 -0.47 -4.09 15.41
CA ILE A 17 -0.82 -4.09 13.99
C ILE A 17 -2.32 -4.31 13.80
N ALA A 18 -2.93 -3.46 12.99
CA ALA A 18 -4.34 -3.51 12.66
C ALA A 18 -4.53 -3.26 11.16
N LEU A 19 -5.68 -3.68 10.63
CA LEU A 19 -6.05 -3.46 9.24
C LEU A 19 -7.40 -2.77 9.18
N GLY A 20 -7.47 -1.63 8.51
CA GLY A 20 -8.72 -1.03 8.06
C GLY A 20 -9.09 -1.60 6.69
N VAL A 21 -10.21 -2.29 6.58
CA VAL A 21 -10.62 -2.92 5.31
C VAL A 21 -11.94 -2.34 4.82
N VAL A 22 -11.96 -1.89 3.58
CA VAL A 22 -13.16 -1.37 2.90
C VAL A 22 -13.40 -2.18 1.64
N PHE A 23 -14.62 -2.69 1.50
CA PHE A 23 -15.09 -3.35 0.28
C PHE A 23 -16.02 -2.41 -0.47
N GLY A 24 -15.92 -2.41 -1.80
CA GLY A 24 -16.76 -1.55 -2.63
C GLY A 24 -16.98 -2.13 -4.02
N LYS A 25 -18.16 -1.83 -4.58
CA LYS A 25 -18.41 -1.94 -6.01
C LYS A 25 -18.12 -0.61 -6.67
N VAL A 26 -17.36 -0.62 -7.75
CA VAL A 26 -16.84 0.59 -8.41
C VAL A 26 -16.98 0.51 -9.92
N HIS A 27 -16.90 1.67 -10.56
CA HIS A 27 -16.67 1.79 -12.00
C HIS A 27 -15.36 2.54 -12.19
N VAL A 28 -14.34 1.86 -12.74
CA VAL A 28 -12.99 2.41 -12.85
C VAL A 28 -12.82 3.14 -14.17
N THR A 29 -12.71 4.47 -14.11
CA THR A 29 -12.32 5.30 -15.25
C THR A 29 -10.84 5.65 -15.20
N SER A 30 -10.27 6.05 -16.33
CA SER A 30 -8.85 6.46 -16.44
C SER A 30 -8.54 7.74 -15.67
N HIS A 31 -9.53 8.60 -15.42
CA HIS A 31 -9.35 9.89 -14.80
C HIS A 31 -10.67 10.44 -14.24
N ASP A 32 -10.56 11.28 -13.21
CA ASP A 32 -11.64 12.09 -12.65
C ASP A 32 -11.09 13.44 -12.17
N GLU A 33 -11.60 14.54 -12.73
CA GLU A 33 -11.11 15.90 -12.43
C GLU A 33 -11.42 16.33 -11.00
N LEU A 34 -12.57 15.92 -10.45
CA LEU A 34 -12.96 16.30 -9.08
C LEU A 34 -12.03 15.64 -8.06
N LEU A 35 -11.75 14.34 -8.24
CA LEU A 35 -10.77 13.59 -7.45
C LEU A 35 -9.40 14.25 -7.52
N TRP A 36 -8.94 14.64 -8.71
CA TRP A 36 -7.66 15.32 -8.87
C TRP A 36 -7.63 16.72 -8.27
N GLY A 37 -8.76 17.42 -8.21
CA GLY A 37 -8.92 18.63 -7.40
C GLY A 37 -8.57 18.37 -5.94
N TYR A 38 -9.20 17.37 -5.31
CA TYR A 38 -8.92 16.99 -3.92
C TYR A 38 -7.46 16.54 -3.71
N ILE A 39 -6.90 15.78 -4.65
CA ILE A 39 -5.50 15.36 -4.59
C ILE A 39 -4.56 16.56 -4.63
N ASN A 40 -4.79 17.51 -5.54
CA ASN A 40 -3.93 18.68 -5.70
C ASN A 40 -3.98 19.60 -4.47
N ASP A 41 -5.16 19.80 -3.89
CA ASP A 41 -5.31 20.56 -2.65
C ASP A 41 -4.49 19.96 -1.52
N HIS A 42 -4.54 18.63 -1.36
CA HIS A 42 -3.77 17.94 -0.33
C HIS A 42 -2.25 17.92 -0.62
N ILE A 43 -1.86 17.78 -1.90
CA ILE A 43 -0.46 17.94 -2.34
C ILE A 43 0.08 19.32 -1.95
N ASN A 44 -0.68 20.38 -2.23
CA ASN A 44 -0.28 21.75 -1.92
C ASN A 44 -0.16 21.97 -0.41
N SER A 45 -1.10 21.43 0.37
CA SER A 45 -1.02 21.45 1.84
C SER A 45 0.23 20.75 2.37
N ILE A 46 0.57 19.56 1.86
CA ILE A 46 1.79 18.84 2.27
C ILE A 46 3.05 19.64 1.90
N LYS A 47 3.12 20.19 0.68
CA LYS A 47 4.28 20.98 0.24
C LYS A 47 4.53 22.23 1.07
N SER A 48 3.47 22.89 1.53
CA SER A 48 3.59 24.11 2.32
C SER A 48 3.89 23.86 3.79
N THR A 49 3.65 22.64 4.30
CA THR A 49 3.72 22.33 5.73
C THR A 49 4.78 21.30 6.11
N ARG A 50 5.41 20.61 5.15
CA ARG A 50 6.31 19.48 5.44
C ARG A 50 7.57 19.50 4.60
N THR A 51 8.65 19.07 5.24
CA THR A 51 9.96 18.79 4.64
C THR A 51 10.23 17.28 4.58
N LEU A 52 11.31 16.89 3.91
CA LEU A 52 11.76 15.48 3.90
C LEU A 52 12.10 14.93 5.30
N GLU A 53 12.61 15.80 6.17
CA GLU A 53 12.91 15.45 7.56
C GLU A 53 11.61 15.18 8.34
N ASP A 54 10.59 16.03 8.16
CA ASP A 54 9.28 15.84 8.79
C ASP A 54 8.66 14.50 8.39
N ILE A 55 8.69 14.14 7.09
CA ILE A 55 8.17 12.86 6.61
C ILE A 55 8.88 11.69 7.26
N SER A 56 10.21 11.76 7.40
CA SER A 56 11.00 10.70 8.02
C SER A 56 10.74 10.57 9.53
N ASN A 57 10.22 11.64 10.15
CA ASN A 57 9.95 11.72 11.57
C ASN A 57 8.51 11.40 11.96
N LEU A 58 7.60 11.27 11.00
CA LEU A 58 6.20 10.86 11.22
C LEU A 58 6.10 9.56 12.02
N PRO A 59 5.26 9.48 13.07
CA PRO A 59 5.06 8.27 13.86
C PRO A 59 4.69 7.05 13.01
N GLU A 60 3.81 7.22 12.02
CA GLU A 60 3.31 6.16 11.15
C GLU A 60 4.43 5.61 10.25
N VAL A 61 5.26 6.49 9.71
CA VAL A 61 6.45 6.11 8.92
C VAL A 61 7.46 5.38 9.80
N LYS A 62 7.70 5.88 11.01
CA LYS A 62 8.60 5.24 11.98
C LYS A 62 8.10 3.87 12.42
N ALA A 63 6.80 3.71 12.65
CA ALA A 63 6.18 2.45 13.04
C ALA A 63 6.45 1.37 11.98
N LEU A 64 6.14 1.64 10.72
CA LEU A 64 6.38 0.68 9.63
C LEU A 64 7.88 0.38 9.44
N LYS A 65 8.74 1.40 9.51
CA LYS A 65 10.21 1.20 9.44
C LYS A 65 10.72 0.32 10.57
N ASN A 66 10.17 0.47 11.78
CA ASN A 66 10.55 -0.36 12.92
C ASN A 66 10.14 -1.83 12.69
N VAL A 67 8.95 -2.08 12.16
CA VAL A 67 8.51 -3.43 11.79
C VAL A 67 9.45 -4.03 10.73
N TYR A 68 9.80 -3.26 9.69
CA TYR A 68 10.73 -3.73 8.65
C TYR A 68 12.11 -4.09 9.23
N LYS A 69 12.63 -3.23 10.12
CA LYS A 69 13.91 -3.47 10.80
C LYS A 69 13.87 -4.75 11.64
N GLN A 70 12.80 -4.97 12.40
CA GLN A 70 12.63 -6.18 13.22
C GLN A 70 12.50 -7.45 12.37
N LEU A 71 11.95 -7.33 11.17
CA LEU A 71 11.91 -8.41 10.17
C LEU A 71 13.26 -8.61 9.45
N GLY A 72 14.28 -7.81 9.74
CA GLY A 72 15.59 -7.91 9.08
C GLY A 72 15.66 -7.24 7.70
N LYS A 73 14.69 -6.37 7.36
CA LYS A 73 14.72 -5.54 6.15
C LYS A 73 15.33 -4.17 6.43
N ASP A 74 16.16 -3.73 5.50
CA ASP A 74 16.75 -2.39 5.53
C ASP A 74 15.66 -1.33 5.21
N PRO A 75 15.25 -0.49 6.18
CA PRO A 75 14.22 0.52 5.99
C PRO A 75 14.69 1.71 5.13
N SER A 76 15.98 1.77 4.78
CA SER A 76 16.50 2.74 3.81
C SER A 76 16.27 2.30 2.36
N ARG A 77 16.17 0.98 2.13
CA ARG A 77 15.91 0.36 0.82
C ARG A 77 14.43 0.11 0.59
N TYR A 78 13.72 -0.34 1.62
CA TYR A 78 12.28 -0.63 1.56
C TYR A 78 11.49 0.46 2.29
N ARG A 79 10.44 0.96 1.66
CA ARG A 79 9.59 2.03 2.20
C ARG A 79 8.12 1.66 2.02
N GLY A 80 7.27 2.14 2.92
CA GLY A 80 5.83 2.08 2.72
C GLY A 80 5.38 2.99 1.57
N SER A 81 4.24 2.68 0.97
CA SER A 81 3.66 3.46 -0.12
C SER A 81 3.44 4.93 0.26
N GLN A 82 2.94 5.19 1.48
CA GLN A 82 2.76 6.53 2.03
C GLN A 82 4.05 7.34 2.08
N GLU A 83 5.15 6.76 2.57
CA GLU A 83 6.42 7.47 2.69
C GLU A 83 6.94 7.80 1.28
N ALA A 84 6.85 6.83 0.35
CA ALA A 84 7.25 7.04 -1.03
C ALA A 84 6.45 8.19 -1.68
N LEU A 85 5.13 8.21 -1.52
CA LEU A 85 4.25 9.25 -2.07
C LEU A 85 4.50 10.62 -1.43
N LEU A 86 4.58 10.71 -0.10
CA LEU A 86 4.87 11.94 0.63
C LEU A 86 6.22 12.53 0.22
N ARG A 87 7.26 11.70 0.10
CA ARG A 87 8.59 12.15 -0.36
C ARG A 87 8.55 12.66 -1.78
N ARG A 88 7.79 12.03 -2.70
CA ARG A 88 7.63 12.55 -4.06
C ARG A 88 6.99 13.93 -4.08
N ILE A 89 6.00 14.17 -3.21
CA ILE A 89 5.32 15.45 -3.10
C ILE A 89 6.29 16.56 -2.67
N VAL A 90 7.00 16.38 -1.56
CA VAL A 90 7.94 17.40 -1.05
C VAL A 90 9.16 17.59 -1.97
N GLN A 91 9.50 16.58 -2.78
CA GLN A 91 10.52 16.68 -3.82
C GLN A 91 10.01 17.28 -5.14
N ASN A 92 8.79 17.81 -5.19
CA ASN A 92 8.17 18.38 -6.38
C ASN A 92 8.05 17.43 -7.58
N LYS A 93 8.01 16.11 -7.34
CA LYS A 93 7.84 15.09 -8.39
C LYS A 93 6.38 14.77 -8.73
N GLY A 94 5.45 15.30 -7.94
CA GLY A 94 4.03 15.00 -8.05
C GLY A 94 3.70 13.52 -7.82
N LEU A 95 2.42 13.19 -8.01
CA LEU A 95 1.93 11.81 -7.97
C LEU A 95 1.67 11.29 -9.39
N TYR A 96 1.60 9.96 -9.51
CA TYR A 96 1.21 9.32 -10.75
C TYR A 96 -0.29 9.50 -10.99
N LYS A 97 -0.68 9.65 -12.25
CA LYS A 97 -2.06 9.62 -12.74
C LYS A 97 -2.28 8.28 -13.41
N ILE A 98 -3.07 7.39 -12.81
CA ILE A 98 -3.20 6.01 -13.30
C ILE A 98 -4.64 5.68 -13.67
N ASN A 99 -5.51 5.63 -12.68
CA ASN A 99 -6.95 5.46 -12.81
C ASN A 99 -7.61 5.93 -11.52
N THR A 100 -8.91 6.16 -11.55
CA THR A 100 -9.66 6.71 -10.41
C THR A 100 -9.47 5.98 -9.08
N ILE A 101 -9.33 4.65 -9.10
CA ILE A 101 -9.17 3.87 -7.87
C ILE A 101 -7.73 3.87 -7.35
N VAL A 102 -6.74 3.83 -8.24
CA VAL A 102 -5.33 3.95 -7.86
C VAL A 102 -5.02 5.38 -7.39
N ASP A 103 -5.64 6.38 -8.00
CA ASP A 103 -5.49 7.78 -7.61
C ASP A 103 -6.17 8.04 -6.25
N LEU A 104 -7.35 7.44 -6.01
CA LEU A 104 -8.01 7.44 -4.70
C LEU A 104 -7.17 6.72 -3.65
N ASN A 105 -6.57 5.57 -3.97
CA ASN A 105 -5.65 4.86 -3.08
C ASN A 105 -4.49 5.77 -2.63
N ASN A 106 -3.88 6.46 -3.59
CA ASN A 106 -2.81 7.41 -3.31
C ASN A 106 -3.28 8.55 -2.41
N LEU A 107 -4.48 9.10 -2.63
CA LEU A 107 -5.09 10.13 -1.77
C LEU A 107 -5.28 9.64 -0.33
N ILE A 108 -5.86 8.44 -0.16
CA ILE A 108 -6.07 7.85 1.17
C ILE A 108 -4.73 7.66 1.88
N SER A 109 -3.71 7.17 1.17
CA SER A 109 -2.38 6.92 1.74
C SER A 109 -1.70 8.21 2.24
N ILE A 110 -1.71 9.28 1.43
CA ILE A 110 -1.10 10.57 1.84
C ILE A 110 -1.92 11.34 2.89
N LYS A 111 -3.24 11.07 2.98
CA LYS A 111 -4.12 11.71 3.95
C LYS A 111 -4.10 11.01 5.30
N SER A 112 -4.08 9.68 5.29
CA SER A 112 -4.02 8.86 6.51
C SER A 112 -2.60 8.71 7.05
N LEU A 113 -1.57 8.97 6.23
CA LEU A 113 -0.16 8.69 6.55
C LEU A 113 0.13 7.19 6.77
N HIS A 114 -0.74 6.31 6.28
CA HIS A 114 -0.61 4.85 6.36
C HIS A 114 -0.41 4.23 4.97
N SER A 115 0.22 3.06 4.92
CA SER A 115 0.31 2.32 3.65
C SER A 115 -1.09 1.87 3.25
N VAL A 116 -1.42 2.01 1.97
CA VAL A 116 -2.70 1.56 1.45
C VAL A 116 -2.49 0.74 0.19
N GLY A 117 -3.12 -0.44 0.16
CA GLY A 117 -3.19 -1.33 -0.99
C GLY A 117 -4.63 -1.46 -1.46
N THR A 118 -4.84 -1.55 -2.78
CA THR A 118 -6.17 -1.76 -3.36
C THR A 118 -6.13 -2.91 -4.35
N TYR A 119 -7.03 -3.87 -4.18
CA TYR A 119 -6.99 -5.15 -4.87
C TYR A 119 -8.31 -5.46 -5.57
N ASP A 120 -8.22 -6.03 -6.77
CA ASP A 120 -9.37 -6.58 -7.48
C ASP A 120 -9.78 -7.91 -6.84
N ILE A 121 -10.97 -7.95 -6.24
CA ILE A 121 -11.46 -9.12 -5.50
C ILE A 121 -11.62 -10.33 -6.43
N SER A 122 -11.89 -10.12 -7.72
CA SER A 122 -12.04 -11.22 -8.69
C SER A 122 -10.75 -12.02 -8.88
N GLN A 123 -9.61 -11.47 -8.47
CA GLN A 123 -8.29 -12.09 -8.57
C GLN A 123 -7.83 -12.78 -7.27
N LEU A 124 -8.66 -12.78 -6.23
CA LEU A 124 -8.32 -13.26 -4.90
C LEU A 124 -9.08 -14.56 -4.54
N GLN A 125 -8.37 -15.47 -3.85
CA GLN A 125 -8.90 -16.75 -3.40
C GLN A 125 -8.78 -16.90 -1.87
N PRO A 126 -9.82 -16.53 -1.08
CA PRO A 126 -9.76 -16.55 0.39
C PRO A 126 -9.44 -17.94 0.99
N PRO A 127 -8.91 -18.03 2.22
CA PRO A 127 -8.67 -16.92 3.16
C PRO A 127 -7.48 -16.07 2.76
N ILE A 128 -7.54 -14.78 3.10
CA ILE A 128 -6.43 -13.83 2.95
C ILE A 128 -5.65 -13.80 4.26
N MET A 129 -4.35 -14.03 4.16
CA MET A 129 -3.40 -13.97 5.25
C MET A 129 -2.50 -12.75 5.08
N PHE A 130 -2.44 -11.91 6.11
CA PHE A 130 -1.40 -10.89 6.23
C PHE A 130 -0.28 -11.46 7.09
N ARG A 131 0.77 -11.96 6.42
CA ARG A 131 1.85 -12.75 7.02
C ARG A 131 3.22 -12.19 6.65
N ILE A 132 4.27 -12.79 7.19
CA ILE A 132 5.64 -12.51 6.77
C ILE A 132 5.94 -13.26 5.46
N GLY A 133 6.62 -12.61 4.53
CA GLY A 133 7.08 -13.23 3.29
C GLY A 133 8.13 -14.32 3.55
N LEU A 134 8.03 -15.43 2.83
CA LEU A 134 8.85 -16.63 3.04
C LEU A 134 10.25 -16.48 2.42
N PRO A 135 11.24 -17.28 2.85
CA PRO A 135 12.56 -17.31 2.23
C PRO A 135 12.49 -17.54 0.72
N GLY A 136 13.16 -16.69 -0.05
CA GLY A 136 13.17 -16.77 -1.51
C GLY A 136 11.83 -16.48 -2.19
N GLU A 137 10.86 -15.87 -1.49
CA GLU A 137 9.57 -15.51 -2.08
C GLU A 137 9.67 -14.21 -2.89
N PHE A 138 9.11 -14.22 -4.10
CA PHE A 138 9.05 -13.09 -5.03
C PHE A 138 7.67 -13.00 -5.66
N TYR A 139 7.29 -11.80 -6.11
CA TYR A 139 6.24 -11.63 -7.12
C TYR A 139 6.62 -10.57 -8.13
N LYS A 140 5.95 -10.58 -9.29
CA LYS A 140 6.02 -9.50 -10.25
C LYS A 140 5.26 -8.28 -9.73
N GLY A 141 5.98 -7.18 -9.52
CA GLY A 141 5.41 -5.95 -8.95
C GLY A 141 4.83 -5.04 -10.02
N ILE A 142 3.84 -4.20 -9.66
CA ILE A 142 3.27 -3.23 -10.61
C ILE A 142 4.37 -2.28 -11.11
N GLY A 143 4.59 -2.29 -12.44
CA GLY A 143 5.62 -1.46 -13.09
C GLY A 143 7.06 -1.86 -12.75
N LYS A 144 7.26 -3.09 -12.29
CA LYS A 144 8.56 -3.64 -11.87
C LYS A 144 8.69 -5.08 -12.37
N GLU A 145 9.93 -5.57 -12.39
CA GLU A 145 10.21 -6.99 -12.58
C GLU A 145 9.86 -7.77 -11.28
N LEU A 146 10.71 -8.71 -10.87
CA LEU A 146 10.55 -9.47 -9.64
C LEU A 146 10.95 -8.65 -8.41
N ILE A 147 10.04 -8.54 -7.44
CA ILE A 147 10.30 -7.96 -6.12
C ILE A 147 10.55 -9.09 -5.13
N ASN A 148 11.69 -9.05 -4.43
CA ASN A 148 11.93 -9.91 -3.27
C ASN A 148 11.05 -9.45 -2.11
N ILE A 149 10.18 -10.36 -1.66
CA ILE A 149 9.21 -10.10 -0.59
C ILE A 149 9.44 -10.92 0.66
N GLU A 150 10.43 -11.81 0.65
CA GLU A 150 10.97 -12.46 1.84
C GLU A 150 11.08 -11.44 2.98
N ASN A 151 10.65 -11.77 4.19
CA ASN A 151 10.72 -10.90 5.38
C ASN A 151 9.99 -9.54 5.26
N LEU A 152 9.12 -9.34 4.28
CA LEU A 152 8.17 -8.21 4.30
C LEU A 152 6.81 -8.68 4.83
N PRO A 153 6.02 -7.79 5.45
CA PRO A 153 4.59 -8.03 5.59
C PRO A 153 3.96 -8.13 4.20
N VAL A 154 3.25 -9.21 3.93
CA VAL A 154 2.62 -9.49 2.64
C VAL A 154 1.20 -9.98 2.84
N PHE A 155 0.31 -9.54 1.94
CA PHE A 155 -0.98 -10.19 1.76
C PHE A 155 -0.81 -11.37 0.82
N ALA A 156 -1.28 -12.52 1.25
CA ALA A 156 -1.29 -13.75 0.49
C ALA A 156 -2.65 -14.44 0.61
N ASP A 157 -3.01 -15.20 -0.40
CA ASP A 157 -4.22 -16.02 -0.45
C ASP A 157 -3.83 -17.45 -0.85
N GLN A 158 -4.78 -18.30 -1.23
CA GLN A 158 -4.46 -19.69 -1.65
C GLN A 158 -3.55 -19.76 -2.89
N ASN A 159 -3.52 -18.73 -3.72
CA ASN A 159 -2.73 -18.67 -4.95
C ASN A 159 -1.36 -17.98 -4.74
N GLY A 160 -1.03 -17.59 -3.50
CA GLY A 160 0.25 -16.99 -3.14
C GLY A 160 0.15 -15.50 -2.77
N PRO A 161 1.26 -14.76 -2.76
CA PRO A 161 1.27 -13.35 -2.38
C PRO A 161 0.66 -12.47 -3.48
N PHE A 162 0.06 -11.35 -3.10
CA PHE A 162 -0.52 -10.37 -4.04
C PHE A 162 -0.26 -8.91 -3.67
N GLY A 163 0.15 -8.61 -2.45
CA GLY A 163 0.32 -7.24 -2.00
C GLY A 163 1.28 -7.10 -0.83
N SER A 164 1.77 -5.88 -0.61
CA SER A 164 2.56 -5.51 0.56
C SER A 164 2.41 -4.03 0.86
N PRO A 165 2.75 -3.55 2.08
CA PRO A 165 2.76 -2.11 2.38
C PRO A 165 3.73 -1.31 1.50
N THR A 166 4.67 -1.97 0.80
CA THR A 166 5.69 -1.31 -0.04
C THR A 166 5.29 -1.21 -1.51
N SER A 167 4.71 -2.28 -2.07
CA SER A 167 4.41 -2.37 -3.50
C SER A 167 3.46 -3.52 -3.73
N ASP A 168 2.46 -3.36 -4.57
CA ASP A 168 1.56 -4.46 -4.92
C ASP A 168 2.07 -5.30 -6.10
N SER A 169 1.53 -6.52 -6.22
CA SER A 169 1.75 -7.40 -7.36
C SER A 169 0.83 -7.02 -8.52
N GLU A 170 1.25 -7.31 -9.76
CA GLU A 170 0.36 -7.26 -10.92
C GLU A 170 -0.83 -8.23 -10.82
N ARG A 171 -0.73 -9.30 -10.01
CA ARG A 171 -1.75 -10.36 -9.94
C ARG A 171 -3.14 -9.85 -9.57
N ALA A 172 -3.23 -8.96 -8.59
CA ALA A 172 -4.50 -8.45 -8.07
C ALA A 172 -4.65 -6.93 -8.30
N MET A 173 -3.93 -6.38 -9.28
CA MET A 173 -3.93 -4.95 -9.56
C MET A 173 -5.29 -4.47 -10.07
N ILE A 174 -5.61 -3.20 -9.80
CA ILE A 174 -6.80 -2.58 -10.36
C ILE A 174 -6.60 -2.25 -11.83
N THR A 175 -7.58 -2.63 -12.63
CA THR A 175 -7.69 -2.30 -14.05
C THR A 175 -9.01 -1.56 -14.31
N THR A 176 -9.21 -1.06 -15.53
CA THR A 176 -10.48 -0.44 -15.92
C THR A 176 -11.66 -1.42 -15.96
N SER A 177 -11.41 -2.73 -16.00
CA SER A 177 -12.44 -3.77 -15.91
C SER A 177 -12.75 -4.22 -14.49
N SER A 178 -12.03 -3.73 -13.48
CA SER A 178 -12.28 -4.08 -12.08
C SER A 178 -13.62 -3.52 -11.61
N GLU A 179 -14.47 -4.36 -11.02
CA GLU A 179 -15.79 -3.95 -10.51
C GLU A 179 -15.91 -4.05 -8.99
N ASN A 180 -15.20 -4.98 -8.37
CA ASN A 180 -15.29 -5.25 -6.94
C ASN A 180 -13.89 -5.14 -6.34
N ILE A 181 -13.71 -4.20 -5.42
CA ILE A 181 -12.41 -3.87 -4.86
C ILE A 181 -12.36 -4.03 -3.36
N MET A 182 -11.17 -4.36 -2.87
CA MET A 182 -10.81 -4.34 -1.46
C MET A 182 -9.70 -3.30 -1.26
N ILE A 183 -9.96 -2.28 -0.46
CA ILE A 183 -8.95 -1.33 0.01
C ILE A 183 -8.52 -1.76 1.40
N VAL A 184 -7.20 -1.78 1.64
CA VAL A 184 -6.61 -2.13 2.93
C VAL A 184 -5.68 -1.00 3.39
N ILE A 185 -6.00 -0.41 4.53
CA ILE A 185 -5.18 0.59 5.25
C ILE A 185 -4.40 -0.15 6.34
N ILE A 186 -3.08 0.04 6.35
CA ILE A 186 -2.09 -0.74 7.11
C ILE A 186 -1.27 0.17 8.02
#